data_AF-A0A8B6XU69-F1
#
_entry.id   AF-A0A8B6XU69-F1
#
_cell.length_a   1.000
_cell.length_b   1.000
_cell.length_c   1.000
_cell.angle_alpha   90.00
_cell.angle_beta   90.00
_cell.angle_gamma   90.00
#
_symmetry.space_group_name_H-M   'P 1'
#
loop_
_entity.id
_entity.type
_entity.pdbx_description
1 polymer ?
#
loop_
_entity_poly.entity_id
_entity_poly.type
_entity_poly.pdbx_seq_one_letter_code
_entity_poly.pdbx_strand_id
1 'polypeptide(L)'
;MLATSLKVSLWGIGVSLILGLTCLTIGACGNSWWKSSIYDMEQSLISFRIRELNVQRRNLFHFKLYNLDNILILIIVSCIFAVLSFICLLALCCFKDRKSTWTVGTGILICLTFISSIFGISAVLYAEVFTGFSWKYYEHGWSIITAWTGAVFCILAWLLSCNAGSTGRPKLNQKYFINERKISSVRGDQKVLFYFKSFLFRVNNMLNEFKK
;
A
#
# COMPACT_ATOMS: atom_id res chain seq x y z
N MET A 1 -7.50 28.91 -3.59
CA MET A 1 -7.19 27.99 -2.48
C MET A 1 -7.40 26.50 -2.79
N LEU A 2 -8.44 26.05 -3.52
CA LEU A 2 -8.61 24.60 -3.80
C LEU A 2 -7.49 23.98 -4.67
N ALA A 3 -7.00 24.72 -5.68
CA ALA A 3 -5.99 24.21 -6.61
C ALA A 3 -4.61 24.00 -5.95
N THR A 4 -4.27 24.77 -4.93
CA THR A 4 -3.01 24.62 -4.18
C THR A 4 -3.09 23.41 -3.24
N SER A 5 -4.24 23.19 -2.59
CA SER A 5 -4.48 22.02 -1.73
C SER A 5 -4.37 20.69 -2.49
N LEU A 6 -4.87 20.62 -3.73
CA LEU A 6 -4.82 19.39 -4.53
C LEU A 6 -3.39 19.06 -4.97
N LYS A 7 -2.60 20.07 -5.39
CA LYS A 7 -1.20 19.88 -5.79
C LYS A 7 -0.37 19.34 -4.63
N VAL A 8 -0.49 19.94 -3.44
CA VAL A 8 0.24 19.50 -2.24
C VAL A 8 -0.10 18.04 -1.90
N SER A 9 -1.37 17.65 -2.04
CA SER A 9 -1.80 16.27 -1.79
C SER A 9 -1.18 15.26 -2.77
N LEU A 10 -1.10 15.56 -4.06
CA LEU A 10 -0.53 14.64 -5.07
C LEU A 10 0.98 14.45 -4.89
N TRP A 11 1.70 15.53 -4.58
CA TRP A 11 3.12 15.46 -4.25
C TRP A 11 3.36 14.63 -2.99
N GLY A 12 2.54 14.82 -1.95
CA GLY A 12 2.61 14.02 -0.72
C GLY A 12 2.40 12.53 -0.97
N ILE A 13 1.45 12.16 -1.84
CA ILE A 13 1.22 10.76 -2.24
C ILE A 13 2.47 10.20 -2.95
N GLY A 14 3.00 10.92 -3.94
CA GLY A 14 4.18 10.49 -4.69
C GLY A 14 5.41 10.28 -3.83
N VAL A 15 5.72 11.23 -2.94
CA VAL A 15 6.85 11.12 -2.00
C VAL A 15 6.66 9.95 -1.05
N SER A 16 5.46 9.76 -0.49
CA SER A 16 5.16 8.65 0.41
C SER A 16 5.31 7.30 -0.29
N LEU A 17 4.88 7.17 -1.56
CA LEU A 17 5.05 5.95 -2.35
C LEU A 17 6.52 5.63 -2.62
N ILE A 18 7.33 6.63 -2.98
CA ILE A 18 8.76 6.44 -3.24
C ILE A 18 9.47 5.99 -1.96
N LEU A 19 9.24 6.69 -0.84
CA LEU A 19 9.82 6.33 0.45
C LEU A 19 9.39 4.90 0.86
N GLY A 20 8.09 4.59 0.77
CA GLY A 20 7.55 3.26 1.04
C GLY A 20 8.23 2.18 0.21
N LEU A 21 8.34 2.38 -1.11
CA LEU A 21 8.99 1.44 -2.03
C LEU A 21 10.48 1.25 -1.70
N THR A 22 11.21 2.34 -1.45
CA THR A 22 12.64 2.26 -1.10
C THR A 22 12.85 1.51 0.21
N CYS A 23 12.07 1.83 1.25
CA CYS A 23 12.16 1.18 2.55
C CYS A 23 11.79 -0.31 2.48
N LEU A 24 10.72 -0.69 1.76
CA LEU A 24 10.34 -2.09 1.59
C LEU A 24 11.39 -2.87 0.78
N THR A 25 11.98 -2.27 -0.25
CA THR A 25 13.03 -2.91 -1.07
C THR A 25 14.31 -3.09 -0.26
N ILE A 26 14.74 -2.05 0.45
CA ILE A 26 15.90 -2.10 1.35
C ILE A 26 15.65 -3.11 2.48
N GLY A 27 14.44 -3.14 3.03
CA GLY A 27 14.03 -4.14 4.01
C GLY A 27 14.16 -5.55 3.42
N ALA A 28 13.57 -5.82 2.26
CA ALA A 28 13.61 -7.14 1.62
C ALA A 28 15.02 -7.63 1.29
N CYS A 29 15.87 -6.74 0.76
CA CYS A 29 17.25 -7.03 0.39
C CYS A 29 18.23 -6.93 1.57
N GLY A 30 17.80 -6.33 2.68
CA GLY A 30 18.61 -6.08 3.85
C GLY A 30 19.01 -7.38 4.54
N ASN A 31 20.23 -7.40 5.07
CA ASN A 31 20.87 -8.62 5.56
C ASN A 31 20.57 -8.95 7.05
N SER A 32 19.75 -8.15 7.73
CA SER A 32 19.54 -8.27 9.18
C SER A 32 18.07 -8.06 9.50
N TRP A 33 17.25 -9.08 9.25
CA TRP A 33 15.87 -9.12 9.71
C TRP A 33 15.79 -9.54 11.17
N TRP A 34 16.54 -10.58 11.52
CA TRP A 34 16.68 -11.08 12.89
C TRP A 34 18.16 -11.27 13.23
N LYS A 35 18.51 -10.98 14.47
CA LYS A 35 19.86 -11.12 15.00
C LYS A 35 19.84 -11.96 16.28
N SER A 36 20.72 -12.95 16.38
CA SER A 36 20.97 -13.66 17.64
C SER A 36 22.35 -13.32 18.17
N SER A 37 22.39 -12.76 19.38
CA SER A 37 23.61 -12.50 20.14
C SER A 37 24.28 -13.77 20.67
N ILE A 38 23.53 -14.87 20.81
CA ILE A 38 24.03 -16.14 21.33
C ILE A 38 24.84 -16.91 20.27
N TYR A 39 24.39 -16.85 19.01
CA TYR A 39 24.95 -17.65 17.92
C TYR A 39 25.78 -16.83 16.91
N ASP A 40 25.97 -15.52 17.14
CA ASP A 40 26.57 -14.58 16.18
C ASP A 40 26.01 -14.76 14.77
N MET A 41 24.68 -14.84 14.71
CA MET A 41 23.94 -15.14 13.48
C MET A 41 23.02 -13.98 13.14
N GLU A 42 23.14 -13.48 11.91
CA GLU A 42 22.17 -12.57 11.30
C GLU A 42 21.42 -13.30 10.20
N GLN A 43 20.11 -13.21 10.26
CA GLN A 43 19.21 -13.84 9.32
C GLN A 43 18.53 -12.76 8.50
N SER A 44 18.58 -12.93 7.18
CA SER A 44 17.82 -12.13 6.23
C SER A 44 16.78 -13.00 5.51
N LEU A 45 15.94 -12.37 4.70
CA LEU A 45 14.97 -13.10 3.88
C LEU A 45 15.66 -13.94 2.79
N ILE A 46 16.80 -13.46 2.27
CA ILE A 46 17.46 -13.99 1.06
C ILE A 46 18.77 -14.75 1.39
N SER A 47 19.39 -14.43 2.52
CA SER A 47 20.70 -14.92 2.94
C SER A 47 20.79 -15.11 4.45
N PHE A 48 21.80 -15.86 4.89
CA PHE A 48 22.18 -15.98 6.29
C PHE A 48 23.65 -15.58 6.44
N ARG A 49 23.97 -14.93 7.55
CA ARG A 49 25.34 -14.59 7.92
C ARG A 49 25.68 -15.29 9.23
N ILE A 50 26.70 -16.14 9.22
CA ILE A 50 27.18 -16.88 10.39
C ILE A 50 28.67 -16.57 10.52
N ARG A 51 29.10 -15.94 11.63
CA ARG A 51 30.53 -15.66 11.91
C ARG A 51 31.27 -15.11 10.67
N GLU A 52 30.73 -14.02 10.11
CA GLU A 52 31.24 -13.33 8.90
C GLU A 52 31.07 -14.05 7.55
N LEU A 53 30.75 -15.35 7.53
CA LEU A 53 30.42 -16.07 6.30
C LEU A 53 29.00 -15.75 5.85
N ASN A 54 28.88 -15.08 4.69
CA ASN A 54 27.61 -14.87 4.01
C ASN A 54 27.26 -16.11 3.18
N VAL A 55 26.22 -16.83 3.59
CA VAL A 55 25.68 -17.99 2.86
C VAL A 55 24.34 -17.58 2.23
N GLN A 56 24.28 -17.59 0.90
CA GLN A 56 23.03 -17.34 0.18
C GLN A 56 22.09 -18.55 0.26
N ARG A 57 20.78 -18.31 0.43
CA ARG A 57 19.78 -19.38 0.38
C ARG A 57 19.70 -19.93 -1.04
N ARG A 58 20.07 -21.20 -1.24
CA ARG A 58 20.05 -21.85 -2.58
C ARG A 58 18.64 -22.24 -3.06
N ASN A 59 17.69 -22.41 -2.13
CA ASN A 59 16.32 -22.82 -2.43
C ASN A 59 15.34 -21.72 -1.98
N LEU A 60 15.30 -20.62 -2.71
CA LEU A 60 14.25 -19.60 -2.57
C LEU A 60 12.97 -20.13 -3.24
N PHE A 61 11.81 -19.90 -2.63
CA PHE A 61 10.48 -20.33 -3.10
C PHE A 61 10.20 -21.83 -2.98
N HIS A 62 10.98 -22.55 -2.17
CA HIS A 62 10.67 -23.94 -1.86
C HIS A 62 9.82 -23.97 -0.58
N PHE A 63 8.49 -23.93 -0.74
CA PHE A 63 7.53 -23.87 0.36
C PHE A 63 7.80 -24.94 1.42
N LYS A 64 8.42 -24.57 2.54
CA LYS A 64 8.54 -25.38 3.75
C LYS A 64 7.68 -24.73 4.85
N LEU A 65 7.26 -25.47 5.86
CA LEU A 65 6.31 -24.97 6.88
C LEU A 65 6.70 -23.63 7.57
N TYR A 66 7.97 -23.19 7.50
CA TYR A 66 8.48 -21.94 8.08
C TYR A 66 8.87 -20.96 6.96
N ASN A 67 7.88 -20.23 6.45
CA ASN A 67 8.02 -19.53 5.17
C ASN A 67 8.47 -18.08 5.31
N LEU A 68 9.78 -17.86 5.51
CA LEU A 68 10.43 -16.59 5.15
C LEU A 68 10.08 -16.18 3.71
N ASP A 69 9.84 -17.17 2.85
CA ASP A 69 9.43 -17.00 1.47
C ASP A 69 8.03 -16.36 1.37
N ASN A 70 7.12 -16.63 2.32
CA ASN A 70 5.82 -15.95 2.35
C ASN A 70 5.99 -14.46 2.65
N ILE A 71 6.85 -14.11 3.61
CA ILE A 71 7.15 -12.70 3.92
C ILE A 71 7.73 -12.02 2.68
N LEU A 72 8.70 -12.66 2.03
CA LEU A 72 9.32 -12.15 0.81
C LEU A 72 8.30 -11.95 -0.32
N ILE A 73 7.42 -12.94 -0.57
CA ILE A 73 6.36 -12.84 -1.58
C ILE A 73 5.41 -11.67 -1.26
N LEU A 74 4.98 -11.53 0.00
CA LEU A 74 4.09 -10.44 0.41
C LEU A 74 4.74 -9.07 0.18
N ILE A 75 6.04 -8.92 0.47
CA ILE A 75 6.76 -7.67 0.19
C ILE A 75 6.88 -7.43 -1.32
N ILE A 76 7.22 -8.45 -2.11
CA ILE A 76 7.31 -8.32 -3.58
C ILE A 76 5.97 -7.86 -4.16
N VAL A 77 4.86 -8.50 -3.74
CA VAL A 77 3.51 -8.12 -4.18
C VAL A 77 3.19 -6.69 -3.76
N SER A 78 3.51 -6.30 -2.52
CA SER A 78 3.35 -4.92 -2.04
C SER A 78 4.09 -3.91 -2.92
N CYS A 79 5.35 -4.19 -3.27
CA CYS A 79 6.18 -3.35 -4.12
C CYS A 79 5.61 -3.23 -5.54
N ILE A 80 5.12 -4.32 -6.13
CA ILE A 80 4.48 -4.30 -7.46
C ILE A 80 3.28 -3.36 -7.45
N PHE A 81 2.39 -3.47 -6.46
CA PHE A 81 1.23 -2.60 -6.34
C PHE A 81 1.62 -1.14 -6.04
N ALA A 82 2.69 -0.90 -5.29
CA ALA A 82 3.23 0.45 -5.08
C ALA A 82 3.72 1.07 -6.40
N VAL A 83 4.46 0.32 -7.23
CA VAL A 83 4.92 0.79 -8.56
C VAL A 83 3.73 1.07 -9.48
N LEU A 84 2.74 0.17 -9.54
CA LEU A 84 1.52 0.38 -10.32
C LEU A 84 0.76 1.63 -9.86
N SER A 85 0.69 1.86 -8.55
CA SER A 85 0.06 3.06 -7.99
C SER A 85 0.81 4.34 -8.37
N PHE A 86 2.14 4.29 -8.43
CA PHE A 86 2.97 5.41 -8.87
C PHE A 86 2.75 5.72 -10.36
N ILE A 87 2.70 4.69 -11.22
CA ILE A 87 2.36 4.85 -12.64
C ILE A 87 0.97 5.45 -12.81
N CYS A 88 -0.01 4.99 -12.01
CA CYS A 88 -1.37 5.54 -12.01
C CYS A 88 -1.39 7.03 -11.60
N LEU A 89 -0.61 7.40 -10.59
CA LEU A 89 -0.45 8.80 -10.17
C LEU A 89 0.14 9.67 -11.29
N LEU A 90 1.19 9.20 -11.98
CA LEU A 90 1.76 9.90 -13.13
C LEU A 90 0.74 10.07 -14.27
N ALA A 91 -0.03 9.02 -14.57
CA ALA A 91 -1.09 9.09 -15.57
C ALA A 91 -2.16 10.13 -15.19
N LEU A 92 -2.59 10.16 -13.93
CA LEU A 92 -3.52 11.18 -13.42
C LEU A 92 -2.98 12.61 -13.58
N CYS A 93 -1.68 12.82 -13.31
CA CYS A 93 -1.03 14.10 -13.52
C CYS A 93 -1.04 14.53 -15.00
N CYS A 94 -0.84 13.60 -15.93
CA CYS A 94 -0.86 13.86 -17.38
C CYS A 94 -2.27 14.16 -17.92
N PHE A 95 -3.31 13.54 -17.36
CA PHE A 95 -4.70 13.66 -17.84
C PHE A 95 -5.59 14.59 -17.00
N LYS A 96 -5.00 15.60 -16.34
CA LYS A 96 -5.71 16.45 -15.36
C LYS A 96 -6.99 17.12 -15.90
N ASP A 97 -7.04 17.39 -17.20
CA ASP A 97 -8.13 18.19 -17.81
C ASP A 97 -9.41 17.36 -18.08
N ARG A 98 -9.33 16.03 -18.03
CA ARG A 98 -10.48 15.13 -18.26
C ARG A 98 -11.13 14.72 -16.94
N LYS A 99 -12.26 15.36 -16.59
CA LYS A 99 -13.02 15.10 -15.35
C LYS A 99 -13.43 13.63 -15.15
N SER A 100 -13.85 12.94 -16.21
CA SER A 100 -14.25 11.53 -16.12
C SER A 100 -13.07 10.64 -15.71
N THR A 101 -11.93 10.79 -16.41
CA THR A 101 -10.66 10.10 -16.14
C THR A 101 -10.14 10.37 -14.73
N TRP A 102 -10.32 11.58 -14.21
CA TRP A 102 -9.91 11.94 -12.85
C TRP A 102 -10.62 11.09 -11.79
N THR A 103 -11.94 10.96 -11.87
CA THR A 103 -12.71 10.20 -10.87
C THR A 103 -12.43 8.70 -10.91
N VAL A 104 -12.26 8.13 -12.11
CA VAL A 104 -11.94 6.71 -12.26
C VAL A 104 -10.50 6.43 -11.82
N GLY A 105 -9.55 7.24 -12.27
CA GLY A 105 -8.14 7.07 -11.93
C GLY A 105 -7.85 7.25 -10.44
N THR A 106 -8.51 8.21 -9.77
CA THR A 106 -8.39 8.35 -8.31
C THR A 106 -8.96 7.15 -7.55
N GLY A 107 -10.05 6.55 -8.04
CA GLY A 107 -10.57 5.29 -7.49
C GLY A 107 -9.59 4.13 -7.64
N ILE A 108 -9.00 3.97 -8.84
CA ILE A 108 -7.97 2.94 -9.09
C ILE A 108 -6.74 3.17 -8.19
N LEU A 109 -6.28 4.41 -8.06
CA LEU A 109 -5.15 4.76 -7.20
C LEU A 109 -5.41 4.39 -5.74
N ILE A 110 -6.60 4.67 -5.21
CA ILE A 110 -7.00 4.28 -3.85
C ILE A 110 -6.96 2.76 -3.69
N CYS A 111 -7.49 2.00 -4.66
CA CYS A 111 -7.46 0.53 -4.60
C CYS A 111 -6.02 -0.02 -4.64
N LEU A 112 -5.17 0.48 -5.53
CA LEU A 112 -3.78 0.02 -5.65
C LEU A 112 -2.96 0.33 -4.38
N THR A 113 -3.08 1.55 -3.85
CA THR A 113 -2.39 1.95 -2.61
C THR A 113 -2.91 1.18 -1.39
N PHE A 114 -4.21 0.89 -1.34
CA PHE A 114 -4.79 0.03 -0.30
C PHE A 114 -4.24 -1.39 -0.35
N ILE A 115 -4.22 -2.01 -1.53
CA ILE A 115 -3.70 -3.37 -1.72
C ILE A 115 -2.21 -3.43 -1.34
N SER A 116 -1.40 -2.48 -1.82
CA SER A 116 0.02 -2.36 -1.44
C SER A 116 0.17 -2.26 0.09
N SER A 117 -0.61 -1.40 0.74
CA SER A 117 -0.57 -1.22 2.19
C SER A 117 -0.90 -2.50 2.96
N ILE A 118 -1.95 -3.23 2.55
CA ILE A 118 -2.35 -4.49 3.19
C ILE A 118 -1.25 -5.53 3.06
N PHE A 119 -0.67 -5.71 1.88
CA PHE A 119 0.39 -6.69 1.69
C PHE A 119 1.66 -6.31 2.46
N GLY A 120 2.03 -5.03 2.48
CA GLY A 120 3.15 -4.52 3.26
C GLY A 120 2.98 -4.77 4.76
N ILE A 121 1.84 -4.36 5.34
CA ILE A 121 1.59 -4.56 6.78
C ILE A 121 1.43 -6.04 7.12
N SER A 122 0.81 -6.84 6.24
CA SER A 122 0.66 -8.28 6.46
C SER A 122 2.00 -9.00 6.45
N ALA A 123 2.94 -8.61 5.58
CA ALA A 123 4.28 -9.19 5.55
C ALA A 123 5.00 -8.99 6.90
N VAL A 124 4.94 -7.77 7.42
CA VAL A 124 5.62 -7.40 8.66
C VAL A 124 4.93 -7.99 9.89
N LEU A 125 3.59 -7.96 9.96
CA LEU A 125 2.85 -8.62 11.03
C LEU A 125 3.06 -10.14 11.02
N TYR A 126 3.11 -10.75 9.83
CA TYR A 126 3.43 -12.17 9.72
C TYR A 126 4.85 -12.44 10.23
N ALA A 127 5.81 -11.58 9.88
CA ALA A 127 7.16 -11.65 10.44
C ALA A 127 7.14 -11.61 11.97
N GLU A 128 6.48 -10.63 12.59
CA GLU A 128 6.41 -10.49 14.06
C GLU A 128 5.72 -11.69 14.74
N VAL A 129 4.54 -12.09 14.27
CA VAL A 129 3.72 -13.12 14.92
C VAL A 129 4.36 -14.50 14.80
N PHE A 130 4.82 -14.87 13.60
CA PHE A 130 5.40 -16.19 13.39
C PHE A 130 6.82 -16.30 13.96
N THR A 131 7.62 -15.22 13.89
CA THR A 131 9.00 -15.31 14.41
C THR A 131 9.08 -15.14 15.92
N GLY A 132 8.20 -14.35 16.55
CA GLY A 132 8.13 -14.28 18.00
C GLY A 132 7.89 -15.64 18.67
N PHE A 133 7.21 -16.56 17.98
CA PHE A 133 6.97 -17.91 18.49
C PHE A 133 8.16 -18.85 18.29
N SER A 134 8.85 -18.79 17.14
CA SER A 134 9.95 -19.71 16.81
C SER A 134 11.34 -19.21 17.25
N TRP A 135 11.51 -17.93 17.53
CA TRP A 135 12.81 -17.27 17.68
C TRP A 135 12.89 -16.44 18.96
N LYS A 136 12.51 -17.01 20.11
CA LYS A 136 12.48 -16.35 21.43
C LYS A 136 13.80 -15.67 21.86
N TYR A 137 14.92 -16.04 21.25
CA TYR A 137 16.27 -15.51 21.54
C TYR A 137 16.84 -14.61 20.43
N TYR A 138 15.99 -14.12 19.53
CA TYR A 138 16.41 -13.24 18.43
C TYR A 138 15.85 -11.84 18.64
N GLU A 139 16.71 -10.86 18.42
CA GLU A 139 16.38 -9.43 18.40
C GLU A 139 16.03 -8.99 16.97
N HIS A 140 15.25 -7.91 16.87
CA HIS A 140 14.95 -7.27 15.59
C HIS A 140 16.22 -6.68 14.98
N GLY A 141 16.51 -7.04 13.73
CA GLY A 141 17.56 -6.40 12.96
C GLY A 141 17.10 -5.09 12.30
N TRP A 142 18.00 -4.39 11.63
CA TRP A 142 17.68 -3.10 11.01
C TRP A 142 16.73 -3.22 9.80
N SER A 143 16.72 -4.39 9.13
CA SER A 143 15.94 -4.61 7.91
C SER A 143 14.44 -4.72 8.19
N ILE A 144 14.03 -5.34 9.30
CA ILE A 144 12.60 -5.41 9.70
C ILE A 144 12.07 -4.04 10.13
N ILE A 145 12.88 -3.22 10.81
CA ILE A 145 12.54 -1.83 11.15
C ILE A 145 12.33 -1.01 9.87
N THR A 146 13.19 -1.21 8.88
CA THR A 146 13.08 -0.54 7.57
C THR A 146 11.84 -1.02 6.80
N ALA A 147 11.47 -2.30 6.90
CA ALA A 147 10.23 -2.81 6.32
C ALA A 147 8.99 -2.21 7.00
N TRP A 148 8.99 -2.07 8.33
CA TRP A 148 7.95 -1.39 9.11
C TRP A 148 7.73 0.04 8.65
N THR A 149 8.81 0.83 8.55
CA THR A 149 8.72 2.21 8.07
C THR A 149 8.19 2.28 6.64
N GLY A 150 8.61 1.36 5.76
CA GLY A 150 8.07 1.23 4.42
C GLY A 150 6.56 0.97 4.40
N ALA A 151 6.06 0.04 5.22
CA ALA A 151 4.64 -0.25 5.33
C ALA A 151 3.82 0.95 5.83
N VAL A 152 4.35 1.71 6.80
CA VAL A 152 3.72 2.95 7.31
C VAL A 152 3.62 4.00 6.20
N PHE A 153 4.66 4.19 5.40
CA PHE A 153 4.62 5.13 4.27
C PHE A 153 3.60 4.72 3.19
N CYS A 154 3.45 3.41 2.91
CA CYS A 154 2.39 2.92 2.02
C CYS A 154 0.98 3.25 2.57
N ILE A 155 0.76 3.05 3.88
CA ILE A 155 -0.51 3.41 4.54
C ILE A 155 -0.77 4.92 4.46
N LEU A 156 0.25 5.75 4.69
CA LEU A 156 0.14 7.20 4.54
C LEU A 156 -0.22 7.60 3.10
N ALA A 157 0.40 6.96 2.10
CA ALA A 157 0.05 7.19 0.69
C ALA A 157 -1.42 6.84 0.39
N TRP A 158 -1.94 5.77 0.98
CA TRP A 158 -3.35 5.40 0.86
C TRP A 158 -4.27 6.44 1.53
N LEU A 159 -3.97 6.87 2.76
CA LEU A 159 -4.75 7.89 3.47
C LEU A 159 -4.78 9.22 2.69
N LEU A 160 -3.64 9.64 2.15
CA LEU A 160 -3.53 10.84 1.31
C LEU A 160 -4.32 10.67 -0.01
N SER A 161 -4.33 9.48 -0.60
CA SER A 161 -5.12 9.18 -1.80
C SER A 161 -6.62 9.27 -1.54
N CYS A 162 -7.09 8.77 -0.38
CA CYS A 162 -8.47 8.92 0.06
C CYS A 162 -8.86 10.40 0.24
N ASN A 163 -7.97 11.20 0.84
CA ASN A 163 -8.18 12.64 1.02
C ASN A 163 -8.25 13.38 -0.32
N ALA A 164 -7.36 13.05 -1.27
CA ALA A 164 -7.40 13.60 -2.63
C ALA A 164 -8.68 13.24 -3.38
N GLY A 165 -9.17 12.01 -3.23
CA GLY A 165 -10.45 11.56 -3.81
C GLY A 165 -11.67 12.32 -3.26
N SER A 166 -11.64 12.71 -1.98
CA SER A 166 -12.74 13.44 -1.34
C SER A 166 -12.85 14.90 -1.81
N THR A 167 -11.70 15.53 -2.08
CA THR A 167 -11.59 16.95 -2.47
C THR A 167 -11.74 17.18 -3.97
N GLY A 168 -11.52 16.15 -4.80
CA GLY A 168 -11.60 16.21 -6.26
C GLY A 168 -13.00 16.24 -6.87
N ARG A 169 -14.10 16.28 -6.07
CA ARG A 169 -15.44 16.49 -6.64
C ARG A 169 -15.57 17.94 -7.11
N PRO A 170 -15.68 18.23 -8.43
CA PRO A 170 -16.12 19.55 -8.85
C PRO A 170 -17.47 19.80 -8.18
N LYS A 171 -17.67 21.00 -7.61
CA LYS A 171 -18.99 21.44 -7.12
C LYS A 171 -19.98 21.32 -8.28
N LEU A 172 -20.65 20.17 -8.36
CA LEU A 172 -21.85 19.99 -9.17
C LEU A 172 -22.79 21.11 -8.75
N ASN A 173 -23.23 21.87 -9.74
CA ASN A 173 -24.11 23.02 -9.58
C ASN A 173 -25.13 22.74 -8.47
N GLN A 174 -24.96 23.43 -7.34
CA GLN A 174 -25.58 23.09 -6.05
C GLN A 174 -27.12 23.18 -6.10
N LYS A 175 -27.68 23.67 -7.22
CA LYS A 175 -29.12 23.70 -7.52
C LYS A 175 -29.79 22.32 -7.58
N TYR A 176 -29.11 21.25 -8.01
CA TYR A 176 -29.75 19.92 -8.12
C TYR A 176 -29.67 19.09 -6.83
N PHE A 177 -28.68 19.35 -5.96
CA PHE A 177 -28.44 18.54 -4.75
C PHE A 177 -29.18 19.03 -3.50
N ILE A 178 -29.85 20.18 -3.55
CA ILE A 178 -30.68 20.66 -2.43
C ILE A 178 -32.02 19.91 -2.39
N ASN A 179 -32.50 19.40 -3.54
CA ASN A 179 -33.76 18.64 -3.56
C ASN A 179 -33.64 17.22 -2.99
N GLU A 180 -32.49 16.56 -3.07
CA GLU A 180 -32.31 15.22 -2.48
C GLU A 180 -31.90 15.23 -1.00
N ARG A 181 -31.36 16.36 -0.51
CA ARG A 181 -30.87 16.46 0.89
C ARG A 181 -31.98 16.48 1.95
N LYS A 182 -33.25 16.52 1.55
CA LYS A 182 -34.37 16.32 2.48
C LYS A 182 -34.59 14.86 2.87
N ILE A 183 -33.94 13.87 2.23
CA ILE A 183 -34.29 12.45 2.42
C ILE A 183 -33.26 11.66 3.25
N SER A 184 -32.01 12.11 3.41
CA SER A 184 -30.96 11.28 4.03
C SER A 184 -30.16 11.98 5.13
N SER A 185 -30.88 12.40 6.17
CA SER A 185 -30.32 12.75 7.48
C SER A 185 -30.07 11.49 8.32
N VAL A 186 -29.12 10.62 7.93
CA VAL A 186 -28.67 9.52 8.81
C VAL A 186 -27.16 9.24 8.66
N ARG A 187 -26.43 9.57 9.74
CA ARG A 187 -25.20 8.96 10.31
C ARG A 187 -23.91 8.91 9.47
N GLY A 188 -22.86 9.55 9.99
CA GLY A 188 -21.54 9.76 9.38
C GLY A 188 -20.70 8.51 9.10
N ASP A 189 -21.02 7.37 9.71
CA ASP A 189 -20.21 6.14 9.61
C ASP A 189 -20.51 5.30 8.35
N GLN A 190 -21.62 5.57 7.66
CA GLN A 190 -21.96 4.86 6.42
C GLN A 190 -21.35 5.48 5.15
N LYS A 191 -20.66 6.61 5.26
CA LYS A 191 -20.11 7.30 4.08
C LYS A 191 -19.15 6.40 3.33
N VAL A 192 -18.16 5.79 4.00
CA VAL A 192 -17.16 4.93 3.36
C VAL A 192 -17.82 3.72 2.68
N LEU A 193 -18.78 3.08 3.35
CA LEU A 193 -19.52 1.94 2.80
C LEU A 193 -20.38 2.33 1.59
N PHE A 194 -20.97 3.52 1.61
CA PHE A 194 -21.74 4.08 0.51
C PHE A 194 -20.86 4.42 -0.70
N TYR A 195 -19.67 4.99 -0.47
CA TYR A 195 -18.68 5.24 -1.52
C TYR A 195 -18.20 3.92 -2.15
N PHE A 196 -17.96 2.88 -1.33
CA PHE A 196 -17.53 1.57 -1.82
C PHE A 196 -18.62 0.86 -2.64
N LYS A 197 -19.88 0.89 -2.18
CA LYS A 197 -21.02 0.36 -2.96
C LYS A 197 -21.24 1.14 -4.26
N SER A 198 -21.12 2.46 -4.23
CA SER A 198 -21.26 3.30 -5.42
C SER A 198 -20.14 3.06 -6.43
N PHE A 199 -18.92 2.81 -5.95
CA PHE A 199 -17.77 2.43 -6.79
C PHE A 199 -18.00 1.05 -7.44
N LEU A 200 -18.37 0.02 -6.67
CA LEU A 200 -18.66 -1.31 -7.20
C LEU A 200 -19.78 -1.28 -8.26
N PHE A 201 -20.82 -0.49 -8.03
CA PHE A 201 -21.90 -0.30 -9.00
C PHE A 201 -21.40 0.30 -10.33
N ARG A 202 -20.53 1.31 -10.28
CA ARG A 202 -19.95 1.91 -11.50
C ARG A 202 -19.01 0.98 -12.23
N VAL A 203 -18.18 0.22 -11.51
CA VAL A 203 -17.30 -0.80 -12.12
C VAL A 203 -18.13 -1.86 -12.84
N ASN A 204 -19.25 -2.30 -12.23
CA ASN A 204 -20.11 -3.31 -12.82
C ASN A 204 -20.82 -2.79 -14.10
N ASN A 205 -21.25 -1.53 -14.11
CA ASN A 205 -21.82 -0.91 -15.31
C ASN A 205 -20.79 -0.76 -16.44
N MET A 206 -19.55 -0.36 -16.13
CA MET A 206 -18.50 -0.28 -17.17
C MET A 206 -18.17 -1.66 -17.74
N LEU A 207 -18.09 -2.70 -16.90
CA LEU A 207 -17.88 -4.08 -17.37
C LEU A 207 -19.02 -4.59 -18.27
N ASN A 208 -20.26 -4.13 -18.02
CA ASN A 208 -21.41 -4.47 -18.85
C ASN A 208 -21.44 -3.70 -20.17
N GLU A 209 -20.90 -2.48 -20.22
CA GLU A 209 -20.74 -1.74 -21.49
C GLU A 209 -19.65 -2.36 -22.37
N PHE A 210 -18.58 -2.91 -21.80
CA PHE A 210 -17.54 -3.63 -22.55
C PHE A 210 -17.98 -5.00 -23.11
N LYS A 211 -19.13 -5.52 -22.67
CA LYS A 211 -19.69 -6.80 -23.15
C LYS A 211 -20.69 -6.62 -24.30
N LYS A 212 -21.02 -5.39 -24.68
CA LYS A 212 -21.83 -5.07 -25.86
C LYS A 212 -20.94 -4.70 -27.03
#